data_AF-A0A8H5ZT27-F1
#
_entry.id   AF-A0A8H5ZT27-F1
#
_cell.length_a   1.000
_cell.length_b   1.000
_cell.length_c   1.000
_cell.angle_alpha   90.00
_cell.angle_beta   90.00
_cell.angle_gamma   90.00
#
_symmetry.space_group_name_H-M   'P 1'
#
loop_
_entity.id
_entity.type
_entity.pdbx_description
1 polymer ?
#
loop_
_entity_poly.entity_id
_entity_poly.type
_entity_poly.pdbx_seq_one_letter_code
_entity_poly.pdbx_strand_id
1 'polypeptide(L)'
;MVPTSTLEFLLSPTGSLKLIGGAIALVSIAAIASGLYNVYIHPLSNYPGPRLAAATRVWYAWHCANGSLPFAIHELHLRYGDVVRVAPNELSYIHPDGWTEIYGHRQGKSEIMKDKAFYASVASGPDGIFRADRERHAFLRRQISHGFSEKSMREQEATIRSQADVMIENLSSQCNELKENIVDFTRWYNYFTFDVMALLVFGESFNCLQSSSYHPWVKLIFDSVLYSSLFRCAQFWPLLSPAIQLLIPESFPRRREEQKQLTKEKAEYRKTINDGRNDLVANFLKPGSGVTDLEYHSTVQSLIIAGSETTASLLCGVTFHLLKNPEKLQRVVKEVRSEFDSAEEISFVSVNKLPYLLACLNEALRVYPPIADGFPRNTESNMEVIMGRPVPPKTIVRMNHWATYRSPRNFVRPNEYIPERWLPNARGFENDHKNALQPFHVGPRNCIGRNLAYMEMRLIMALILWNFDLKLCPASESWDNQRVFNLWEKPELMVKLSPRS
;
A
#
# COMPACT_ATOMS: atom_id res chain seq x y z
N MET A 1 -43.07 41.85 0.35
CA MET A 1 -43.04 41.64 1.81
C MET A 1 -43.58 40.24 2.08
N VAL A 2 -42.75 39.30 2.52
CA VAL A 2 -43.28 38.03 3.06
C VAL A 2 -44.08 38.40 4.31
N PRO A 3 -45.33 37.94 4.48
CA PRO A 3 -46.13 38.29 5.66
C PRO A 3 -45.39 37.86 6.93
N THR A 4 -45.30 38.75 7.92
CA THR A 4 -44.61 38.54 9.21
C THR A 4 -45.06 37.25 9.91
N SER A 5 -46.32 36.85 9.74
CA SER A 5 -46.90 35.60 10.28
C SER A 5 -46.30 34.33 9.69
N THR A 6 -45.86 34.35 8.43
CA THR A 6 -45.21 33.19 7.77
C THR A 6 -43.79 32.98 8.27
N LEU A 7 -43.06 34.08 8.53
CA LEU A 7 -41.70 34.01 9.07
C LEU A 7 -41.73 33.52 10.52
N GLU A 8 -42.66 34.03 11.33
CA GLU A 8 -42.89 33.57 12.71
C GLU A 8 -43.31 32.10 12.78
N PHE A 9 -44.15 31.63 11.85
CA PHE A 9 -44.51 30.22 11.77
C PHE A 9 -43.31 29.32 11.41
N LEU A 10 -42.47 29.71 10.45
CA LEU A 10 -41.27 28.96 10.06
C LEU A 10 -40.24 28.90 11.20
N LEU A 11 -40.11 29.98 11.97
CA LEU A 11 -39.23 30.08 13.15
C LEU A 11 -39.81 29.42 14.41
N SER A 12 -41.10 29.05 14.42
CA SER A 12 -41.69 28.28 15.51
C SER A 12 -41.07 26.87 15.59
N PRO A 13 -41.00 26.25 16.79
CA PRO A 13 -40.51 24.87 16.93
C PRO A 13 -41.25 23.90 16.00
N THR A 14 -42.57 24.06 15.85
CA THR A 14 -43.42 23.27 14.96
C THR A 14 -43.13 23.50 13.47
N GLY A 15 -42.84 24.73 13.06
CA GLY A 15 -42.47 25.05 11.67
C GLY A 15 -41.08 24.54 11.31
N SER A 16 -40.13 24.68 12.23
CA SER A 16 -38.77 24.14 12.09
C SER A 16 -38.77 22.61 11.99
N LEU A 17 -39.56 21.92 12.81
CA LEU A 17 -39.76 20.47 12.72
C LEU A 17 -40.35 20.03 11.36
N LYS A 18 -41.34 20.76 10.83
CA LYS A 18 -41.91 20.48 9.50
C LYS A 18 -40.92 20.73 8.36
N LEU A 19 -40.10 21.78 8.46
CA LEU A 19 -39.04 22.07 7.48
C LEU A 19 -37.96 20.98 7.49
N ILE A 20 -37.50 20.56 8.67
CA ILE A 20 -36.53 19.47 8.82
C ILE A 20 -37.12 18.16 8.27
N GLY A 21 -38.37 17.83 8.62
CA GLY A 21 -39.07 16.66 8.11
C GLY A 21 -39.21 16.67 6.58
N GLY A 22 -39.57 17.83 6.01
CA GLY A 22 -39.65 18.02 4.55
C GLY A 22 -38.30 17.88 3.86
N ALA A 23 -37.22 18.42 4.44
CA ALA A 23 -35.87 18.26 3.92
C ALA A 23 -35.40 16.80 3.96
N ILE A 24 -35.64 16.08 5.06
CA ILE A 24 -35.33 14.65 5.19
C ILE A 24 -36.11 13.82 4.15
N ALA A 25 -37.40 14.10 3.96
CA ALA A 25 -38.21 13.42 2.97
C ALA A 25 -37.68 13.65 1.54
N LEU A 26 -37.33 14.90 1.19
CA LEU A 26 -36.77 15.24 -0.12
C LEU A 26 -35.43 14.54 -0.38
N VAL A 27 -34.53 14.54 0.61
CA VAL A 27 -33.24 13.84 0.52
C VAL A 27 -33.44 12.33 0.36
N SER A 28 -34.41 11.75 1.10
CA SER A 28 -34.73 10.32 1.02
C SER A 28 -35.28 9.95 -0.36
N ILE A 29 -36.19 10.75 -0.91
CA ILE A 29 -36.73 10.55 -2.27
C ILE A 29 -35.60 10.68 -3.30
N ALA A 30 -34.75 11.69 -3.20
CA ALA A 30 -33.62 11.87 -4.10
C ALA A 30 -32.62 10.70 -4.03
N ALA A 31 -32.35 10.18 -2.82
CA ALA A 31 -31.50 9.02 -2.62
C ALA A 31 -32.09 7.74 -3.24
N ILE A 32 -33.39 7.50 -3.07
CA ILE A 32 -34.09 6.36 -3.67
C ILE A 32 -34.09 6.48 -5.20
N ALA A 33 -34.44 7.65 -5.74
CA ALA A 33 -34.45 7.91 -7.18
C ALA A 33 -33.05 7.71 -7.80
N SER A 34 -32.01 8.24 -7.14
CA SER A 34 -30.61 8.04 -7.54
C SER A 34 -30.21 6.57 -7.49
N GLY A 35 -30.60 5.84 -6.45
CA GLY A 35 -30.36 4.40 -6.33
C GLY A 35 -31.01 3.60 -7.47
N LEU A 36 -32.27 3.87 -7.78
CA LEU A 36 -32.98 3.23 -8.89
C LEU A 36 -32.34 3.55 -10.25
N TYR A 37 -31.99 4.82 -10.48
CA TYR A 37 -31.25 5.22 -11.67
C TYR A 37 -29.93 4.46 -11.77
N ASN A 38 -29.15 4.40 -10.69
CA ASN A 38 -27.86 3.75 -10.66
C ASN A 38 -27.94 2.24 -10.98
N VAL A 39 -28.98 1.56 -10.51
CA VAL A 39 -29.16 0.13 -10.76
C VAL A 39 -29.63 -0.16 -12.18
N TYR A 40 -30.65 0.55 -12.67
CA TYR A 40 -31.37 0.15 -13.89
C TYR A 40 -31.00 0.96 -15.13
N ILE A 41 -30.63 2.24 -14.99
CA ILE A 41 -30.50 3.18 -16.12
C ILE A 41 -29.05 3.61 -16.34
N HIS A 42 -28.26 3.73 -15.27
CA HIS A 42 -26.88 4.19 -15.33
C HIS A 42 -26.08 3.39 -16.37
N PRO A 43 -25.16 3.99 -17.13
CA PRO A 43 -24.47 3.29 -18.22
C PRO A 43 -23.65 2.05 -17.79
N LEU A 44 -23.36 1.94 -16.49
CA LEU A 44 -22.73 0.76 -15.88
C LEU A 44 -23.73 -0.32 -15.42
N SER A 45 -25.03 -0.20 -15.69
CA SER A 45 -26.08 -1.16 -15.30
C SER A 45 -25.85 -2.55 -15.89
N ASN A 46 -25.18 -2.63 -17.05
CA ASN A 46 -24.84 -3.89 -17.72
C ASN A 46 -23.62 -4.61 -17.11
N TYR A 47 -22.90 -3.98 -16.17
CA TYR A 47 -21.80 -4.63 -15.46
C TYR A 47 -22.34 -5.41 -14.24
N PRO A 48 -21.88 -6.66 -14.03
CA PRO A 48 -22.40 -7.49 -12.94
C PRO A 48 -21.91 -6.96 -11.58
N GLY A 49 -22.71 -7.16 -10.54
CA GLY A 49 -22.37 -6.79 -9.18
C GLY A 49 -23.59 -6.74 -8.26
N PRO A 50 -23.40 -6.61 -6.93
CA PRO A 50 -24.51 -6.49 -5.99
C PRO A 50 -25.35 -5.23 -6.26
N ARG A 51 -26.67 -5.36 -6.25
CA ARG A 51 -27.59 -4.22 -6.44
C ARG A 51 -27.36 -3.10 -5.41
N LEU A 52 -27.03 -3.44 -4.16
CA LEU A 52 -26.75 -2.44 -3.12
C LEU A 52 -25.48 -1.62 -3.43
N ALA A 53 -24.42 -2.29 -3.90
CA ALA A 53 -23.18 -1.64 -4.33
C ALA A 53 -23.38 -0.82 -5.61
N ALA A 54 -24.19 -1.30 -6.55
CA ALA A 54 -24.57 -0.55 -7.74
C ALA A 54 -25.42 0.68 -7.39
N ALA A 55 -26.33 0.59 -6.41
CA ALA A 55 -27.23 1.68 -6.03
C ALA A 55 -26.53 2.81 -5.28
N THR A 56 -25.66 2.48 -4.31
CA THR A 56 -25.06 3.44 -3.37
C THR A 56 -23.63 3.07 -2.98
N ARG A 57 -22.86 4.05 -2.47
CA ARG A 57 -21.53 3.82 -1.88
C ARG A 57 -21.55 3.26 -0.46
N VAL A 58 -22.73 2.99 0.13
CA VAL A 58 -22.85 2.54 1.52
C VAL A 58 -22.15 1.20 1.75
N TRP A 59 -22.35 0.22 0.85
CA TRP A 59 -21.67 -1.08 0.92
C TRP A 59 -20.15 -0.92 0.90
N TYR A 60 -19.64 -0.14 -0.06
CA TYR A 60 -18.20 0.12 -0.19
C TYR A 60 -17.65 0.81 1.06
N ALA A 61 -18.33 1.86 1.55
CA ALA A 61 -17.88 2.62 2.72
C ALA A 61 -17.90 1.78 4.00
N TRP A 62 -18.89 0.90 4.18
CA TRP A 62 -18.96 -0.03 5.31
C TRP A 62 -17.75 -0.97 5.33
N HIS A 63 -17.47 -1.63 4.20
CA HIS A 63 -16.30 -2.52 4.11
C HIS A 63 -14.96 -1.77 4.22
N CYS A 64 -14.89 -0.54 3.68
CA CYS A 64 -13.72 0.32 3.79
C CYS A 64 -13.47 0.76 5.25
N ALA A 65 -14.51 1.12 5.98
CA ALA A 65 -14.42 1.55 7.38
C ALA A 65 -14.14 0.37 8.34
N ASN A 66 -14.53 -0.85 7.98
CA ASN A 66 -14.23 -2.06 8.74
C ASN A 66 -12.90 -2.74 8.34
N GLY A 67 -12.21 -2.22 7.32
CA GLY A 67 -10.97 -2.79 6.82
C GLY A 67 -11.12 -4.16 6.14
N SER A 68 -12.30 -4.47 5.60
CA SER A 68 -12.60 -5.76 4.95
C SER A 68 -12.81 -5.66 3.43
N LEU A 69 -12.63 -4.46 2.85
CA LEU A 69 -12.93 -4.19 1.45
C LEU A 69 -12.22 -5.12 0.44
N PRO A 70 -10.90 -5.40 0.54
CA PRO A 70 -10.24 -6.30 -0.41
C PRO A 70 -10.83 -7.72 -0.39
N PHE A 71 -11.16 -8.24 0.80
CA PHE A 71 -11.75 -9.56 0.98
C PHE A 71 -13.17 -9.61 0.41
N ALA A 72 -13.97 -8.58 0.69
CA ALA A 72 -15.33 -8.49 0.16
C ALA A 72 -15.36 -8.40 -1.36
N ILE A 73 -14.47 -7.61 -1.96
CA ILE A 73 -14.33 -7.51 -3.42
C ILE A 73 -13.89 -8.87 -4.02
N HIS A 74 -13.01 -9.61 -3.35
CA HIS A 74 -12.64 -10.95 -3.78
C HIS A 74 -13.84 -11.91 -3.83
N GLU A 75 -14.68 -11.94 -2.79
CA GLU A 75 -15.92 -12.74 -2.80
C GLU A 75 -16.85 -12.34 -3.96
N LEU A 76 -16.93 -11.06 -4.28
CA LEU A 76 -17.67 -10.60 -5.45
C LEU A 76 -17.08 -11.12 -6.76
N HIS A 77 -15.76 -11.11 -6.91
CA HIS A 77 -15.10 -11.65 -8.11
C HIS A 77 -15.26 -13.16 -8.26
N LEU A 78 -15.26 -13.92 -7.16
CA LEU A 78 -15.57 -15.35 -7.17
C LEU A 78 -16.98 -15.60 -7.72
N ARG A 79 -17.95 -14.74 -7.38
CA ARG A 79 -19.35 -14.86 -7.79
C ARG A 79 -19.68 -14.31 -9.18
N TYR A 80 -19.14 -13.15 -9.52
CA TYR A 80 -19.57 -12.36 -10.69
C TYR A 80 -18.57 -12.39 -11.86
N GLY A 81 -17.35 -12.90 -11.65
CA GLY A 81 -16.33 -13.04 -12.70
C GLY A 81 -15.29 -11.92 -12.70
N ASP A 82 -14.68 -11.67 -13.87
CA ASP A 82 -13.44 -10.89 -13.96
C ASP A 82 -13.61 -9.37 -13.79
N VAL A 83 -14.81 -8.85 -14.03
CA VAL A 83 -15.13 -7.42 -13.93
C VAL A 83 -16.40 -7.26 -13.13
N VAL A 84 -16.34 -6.52 -12.03
CA VAL A 84 -17.45 -6.35 -11.10
C VAL A 84 -17.68 -4.88 -10.77
N ARG A 85 -18.94 -4.45 -10.76
CA ARG A 85 -19.36 -3.14 -10.29
C ARG A 85 -19.47 -3.14 -8.77
N VAL A 86 -18.56 -2.43 -8.12
CA VAL A 86 -18.39 -2.38 -6.65
C VAL A 86 -18.87 -1.08 -6.01
N ALA A 87 -19.20 -0.08 -6.83
CA ALA A 87 -19.89 1.14 -6.42
C ALA A 87 -20.69 1.71 -7.62
N PRO A 88 -21.53 2.75 -7.44
CA PRO A 88 -22.34 3.29 -8.54
C PRO A 88 -21.54 3.67 -9.78
N ASN A 89 -20.35 4.25 -9.60
CA ASN A 89 -19.46 4.65 -10.69
C ASN A 89 -18.10 3.95 -10.61
N GLU A 90 -18.03 2.71 -10.12
CA GLU A 90 -16.75 2.03 -9.89
C GLU A 90 -16.75 0.56 -10.32
N LEU A 91 -15.73 0.19 -11.09
CA LEU A 91 -15.49 -1.16 -11.59
C LEU A 91 -14.16 -1.71 -11.05
N SER A 92 -14.20 -2.93 -10.53
CA SER A 92 -13.05 -3.72 -10.12
C SER A 92 -12.74 -4.79 -11.15
N TYR A 93 -11.46 -4.99 -11.43
CA TYR A 93 -10.94 -5.92 -12.44
C TYR A 93 -9.94 -6.89 -11.81
N ILE A 94 -9.92 -8.14 -12.30
CA ILE A 94 -8.94 -9.16 -11.90
C ILE A 94 -8.28 -9.91 -13.06
N HIS A 95 -8.68 -9.66 -14.31
CA HIS A 95 -8.06 -10.30 -15.47
C HIS A 95 -6.66 -9.69 -15.74
N PRO A 96 -5.63 -10.48 -16.09
CA PRO A 96 -4.27 -9.99 -16.26
C PRO A 96 -4.12 -8.80 -17.24
N ASP A 97 -4.89 -8.80 -18.33
CA ASP A 97 -4.87 -7.73 -19.34
C ASP A 97 -5.30 -6.36 -18.79
N GLY A 98 -6.08 -6.34 -17.70
CA GLY A 98 -6.46 -5.10 -17.04
C GLY A 98 -5.26 -4.30 -16.54
N TRP A 99 -4.12 -4.96 -16.27
CA TRP A 99 -2.88 -4.26 -15.89
C TRP A 99 -2.39 -3.32 -16.98
N THR A 100 -2.25 -3.82 -18.20
CA THR A 100 -1.73 -3.05 -19.33
C THR A 100 -2.76 -2.05 -19.84
N GLU A 101 -4.04 -2.41 -19.85
CA GLU A 101 -5.10 -1.53 -20.35
C GLU A 101 -5.45 -0.36 -19.41
N ILE A 102 -5.41 -0.57 -18.09
CA ILE A 102 -5.72 0.46 -17.09
C ILE A 102 -4.48 1.30 -16.73
N TYR A 103 -3.31 0.65 -16.57
CA TYR A 103 -2.11 1.31 -16.03
C TYR A 103 -0.95 1.45 -17.02
N GLY A 104 -0.94 0.64 -18.09
CA GLY A 104 0.16 0.57 -19.05
C GLY A 104 0.27 1.78 -19.97
N HIS A 105 1.27 1.71 -20.87
CA HIS A 105 1.38 2.65 -21.98
C HIS A 105 0.33 2.30 -23.04
N ARG A 106 -0.54 3.25 -23.37
CA ARG A 106 -1.68 3.03 -24.27
C ARG A 106 -1.37 3.68 -25.63
N GLN A 107 -1.31 2.88 -26.70
CA GLN A 107 -1.01 3.41 -28.02
C GLN A 107 -2.11 4.38 -28.48
N GLY A 108 -1.72 5.58 -28.91
CA GLY A 108 -2.64 6.60 -29.40
C GLY A 108 -3.61 7.18 -28.36
N LYS A 109 -3.47 6.84 -27.07
CA LYS A 109 -4.33 7.34 -25.97
C LYS A 109 -3.50 7.89 -24.83
N SER A 110 -4.03 8.86 -24.11
CA SER A 110 -3.46 9.29 -22.83
C SER A 110 -3.64 8.22 -21.74
N GLU A 111 -2.83 8.31 -20.69
CA GLU A 111 -3.05 7.53 -19.47
C GLU A 111 -4.43 7.84 -18.87
N ILE A 112 -5.07 6.84 -18.27
CA ILE A 112 -6.25 7.07 -17.44
C ILE A 112 -5.77 7.74 -16.15
N MET A 113 -6.37 8.87 -15.78
CA MET A 113 -5.86 9.72 -14.70
C MET A 113 -6.05 9.08 -13.33
N LYS A 114 -5.23 9.49 -12.36
CA LYS A 114 -5.37 9.09 -10.95
C LYS A 114 -6.70 9.60 -10.38
N ASP A 115 -7.39 8.78 -9.59
CA ASP A 115 -8.61 9.24 -8.91
C ASP A 115 -8.30 10.29 -7.82
N LYS A 116 -8.81 11.51 -8.00
CA LYS A 116 -8.45 12.66 -7.15
C LYS A 116 -8.83 12.45 -5.68
N ALA A 117 -9.99 11.83 -5.40
CA ALA A 117 -10.46 11.60 -4.03
C ALA A 117 -9.56 10.58 -3.31
N PHE A 118 -9.29 9.44 -3.94
CA PHE A 118 -8.39 8.44 -3.38
C PHE A 118 -7.01 9.01 -3.09
N TYR A 119 -6.38 9.67 -4.07
CA TYR A 119 -5.03 10.20 -3.91
C TYR A 119 -4.96 11.40 -2.96
N ALA A 120 -6.04 12.16 -2.77
CA ALA A 120 -6.11 13.17 -1.73
C ALA A 120 -6.11 12.58 -0.31
N SER A 121 -6.64 11.36 -0.13
CA SER A 121 -6.65 10.70 1.18
C SER A 121 -5.31 10.09 1.58
N VAL A 122 -4.53 9.59 0.62
CA VAL A 122 -3.27 8.86 0.87
C VAL A 122 -2.01 9.70 0.66
N ALA A 123 -2.09 10.82 -0.06
CA ALA A 123 -0.92 11.67 -0.30
C ALA A 123 -0.61 12.57 0.90
N SER A 124 0.68 12.83 1.07
CA SER A 124 1.24 13.67 2.12
C SER A 124 1.05 15.19 1.89
N GLY A 125 0.73 15.59 0.67
CA GLY A 125 0.49 16.99 0.29
C GLY A 125 -0.07 17.11 -1.13
N PRO A 126 -0.54 18.31 -1.54
CA PRO A 126 -1.21 18.52 -2.82
C PRO A 126 -0.31 18.38 -4.04
N ASP A 127 0.98 18.71 -3.91
CA ASP A 127 1.89 18.88 -5.06
C ASP A 127 2.91 17.72 -5.21
N GLY A 128 2.91 16.76 -4.29
CA GLY A 128 3.83 15.62 -4.36
C GLY A 128 3.58 14.69 -5.55
N ILE A 129 4.57 13.83 -5.84
CA ILE A 129 4.53 12.86 -6.94
C ILE A 129 3.26 11.98 -6.97
N PHE A 130 2.62 11.73 -5.83
CA PHE A 130 1.39 10.95 -5.78
C PHE A 130 0.17 11.67 -6.37
N ARG A 131 0.08 13.00 -6.28
CA ARG A 131 -1.05 13.80 -6.80
C ARG A 131 -0.73 14.58 -8.07
N ALA A 132 0.54 14.68 -8.44
CA ALA A 132 0.98 15.31 -9.67
C ALA A 132 0.28 14.72 -10.92
N ASP A 133 -0.13 15.61 -11.82
CA ASP A 133 -0.67 15.29 -13.14
C ASP A 133 0.36 14.57 -14.02
N ARG A 134 0.02 14.31 -15.29
CA ARG A 134 0.88 13.55 -16.21
C ARG A 134 2.25 14.18 -16.40
N GLU A 135 2.27 15.44 -16.78
CA GLU A 135 3.49 16.16 -17.14
C GLU A 135 4.34 16.41 -15.90
N ARG A 136 3.71 16.89 -14.82
CA ARG A 136 4.43 17.20 -13.59
C ARG A 136 4.98 15.95 -12.93
N HIS A 137 4.23 14.84 -12.95
CA HIS A 137 4.77 13.58 -12.46
C HIS A 137 5.94 13.09 -13.31
N ALA A 138 5.85 13.14 -14.64
CA ALA A 138 6.95 12.71 -15.50
C ALA A 138 8.23 13.49 -15.20
N PHE A 139 8.10 14.80 -14.94
CA PHE A 139 9.19 15.64 -14.47
C PHE A 139 9.73 15.20 -13.10
N LEU A 140 8.89 15.15 -12.06
CA LEU A 140 9.32 14.77 -10.71
C LEU A 140 9.95 13.37 -10.69
N ARG A 141 9.35 12.42 -11.43
CA ARG A 141 9.84 11.05 -11.58
C ARG A 141 11.24 11.01 -12.18
N ARG A 142 11.51 11.83 -13.19
CA ARG A 142 12.84 11.91 -13.84
C ARG A 142 13.91 12.42 -12.87
N GLN A 143 13.55 13.37 -12.00
CA GLN A 143 14.50 13.88 -11.01
C GLN A 143 14.94 12.78 -10.04
N ILE A 144 13.99 12.02 -9.47
CA ILE A 144 14.30 10.96 -8.49
C ILE A 144 14.79 9.65 -9.13
N SER A 145 14.54 9.38 -10.42
CA SER A 145 14.90 8.10 -11.05
C SER A 145 16.39 7.76 -10.99
N HIS A 146 17.26 8.77 -10.91
CA HIS A 146 18.70 8.54 -10.76
C HIS A 146 19.05 7.88 -9.43
N GLY A 147 18.41 8.30 -8.33
CA GLY A 147 18.60 7.71 -7.00
C GLY A 147 18.09 6.26 -6.91
N PHE A 148 17.19 5.84 -7.80
CA PHE A 148 16.70 4.46 -7.87
C PHE A 148 17.34 3.64 -9.01
N SER A 149 18.40 4.17 -9.64
CA SER A 149 19.16 3.42 -10.65
C SER A 149 19.97 2.31 -9.98
N GLU A 150 20.25 1.23 -10.71
CA GLU A 150 21.07 0.12 -10.19
C GLU A 150 22.44 0.60 -9.67
N LYS A 151 23.05 1.55 -10.37
CA LYS A 151 24.31 2.18 -9.96
C LYS A 151 24.18 2.84 -8.57
N SER A 152 23.18 3.70 -8.39
CA SER A 152 22.96 4.38 -7.11
C SER A 152 22.63 3.38 -5.98
N MET A 153 21.85 2.34 -6.27
CA MET A 153 21.55 1.32 -5.25
C MET A 153 22.78 0.53 -4.81
N ARG A 154 23.74 0.27 -5.72
CA ARG A 154 25.05 -0.31 -5.36
C ARG A 154 25.88 0.64 -4.50
N GLU A 155 25.87 1.94 -4.80
CA GLU A 155 26.56 2.96 -3.98
C GLU A 155 25.97 3.05 -2.55
N GLN A 156 24.68 2.74 -2.38
CA GLN A 156 23.98 2.75 -1.09
C GLN A 156 24.07 1.40 -0.34
N GLU A 157 24.71 0.38 -0.93
CA GLU A 157 24.77 -0.97 -0.35
C GLU A 157 25.39 -0.97 1.05
N ALA A 158 26.54 -0.30 1.23
CA ALA A 158 27.21 -0.23 2.52
C ALA A 158 26.31 0.40 3.59
N THR A 159 25.55 1.44 3.24
CA THR A 159 24.61 2.10 4.15
C THR A 159 23.51 1.14 4.59
N ILE A 160 22.88 0.44 3.64
CA ILE A 160 21.78 -0.49 3.93
C ILE A 160 22.30 -1.71 4.71
N ARG A 161 23.46 -2.24 4.31
CA ARG A 161 24.13 -3.35 4.99
C ARG A 161 24.45 -3.01 6.44
N SER A 162 24.94 -1.79 6.72
CA SER A 162 25.23 -1.36 8.09
C SER A 162 23.99 -1.40 8.99
N GLN A 163 22.81 -1.03 8.48
CA GLN A 163 21.57 -1.13 9.26
C GLN A 163 21.11 -2.58 9.43
N ALA A 164 21.35 -3.43 8.43
CA ALA A 164 21.06 -4.84 8.54
C ALA A 164 21.95 -5.51 9.60
N ASP A 165 23.24 -5.18 9.63
CA ASP A 165 24.18 -5.69 10.64
C ASP A 165 23.76 -5.28 12.05
N VAL A 166 23.39 -4.00 12.29
CA VAL A 166 22.85 -3.54 13.58
C VAL A 166 21.58 -4.32 13.97
N MET A 167 20.69 -4.62 13.02
CA MET A 167 19.51 -5.44 13.29
C MET A 167 19.89 -6.87 13.72
N ILE A 168 20.83 -7.51 13.01
CA ILE A 168 21.28 -8.87 13.34
C ILE A 168 22.01 -8.92 14.68
N GLU A 169 22.83 -7.92 15.00
CA GLU A 169 23.51 -7.79 16.29
C GLU A 169 22.51 -7.67 17.44
N ASN A 170 21.51 -6.81 17.31
CA ASN A 170 20.46 -6.65 18.33
C ASN A 170 19.58 -7.90 18.47
N LEU A 171 19.25 -8.58 17.37
CA LEU A 171 18.52 -9.85 17.44
C LEU A 171 19.36 -10.94 18.14
N SER A 172 20.67 -10.94 17.90
CA SER A 172 21.60 -11.87 18.53
C SER A 172 21.75 -11.61 20.04
N SER A 173 21.81 -10.34 20.47
CA SER A 173 21.84 -10.00 21.89
C SER A 173 20.54 -10.42 22.60
N GLN A 174 19.38 -10.21 21.96
CA GLN A 174 18.08 -10.66 22.49
C GLN A 174 17.98 -12.19 22.64
N CYS A 175 18.66 -12.97 21.77
CA CYS A 175 18.74 -14.43 21.90
C CYS A 175 19.56 -14.90 23.11
N ASN A 176 20.41 -14.04 23.66
CA ASN A 176 21.26 -14.37 24.82
C ASN A 176 20.67 -13.85 26.13
N GLU A 177 19.92 -12.75 26.09
CA GLU A 177 19.41 -12.07 27.29
C GLU A 177 17.99 -12.49 27.70
N LEU A 178 17.11 -12.80 26.75
CA LEU A 178 15.71 -13.10 27.06
C LEU A 178 15.53 -14.56 27.47
N LYS A 179 14.87 -14.81 28.61
CA LYS A 179 14.59 -16.18 29.10
C LYS A 179 13.90 -17.11 28.08
N GLU A 180 13.15 -16.55 27.13
CA GLU A 180 12.38 -17.33 26.14
C GLU A 180 12.82 -17.13 24.68
N ASN A 181 13.74 -16.19 24.41
CA ASN A 181 14.18 -15.76 23.07
C ASN A 181 13.04 -15.40 22.10
N ILE A 182 11.98 -14.78 22.63
CA ILE A 182 10.80 -14.39 21.84
C ILE A 182 10.91 -12.91 21.46
N VAL A 183 10.72 -12.62 20.19
CA VAL A 183 10.89 -11.29 19.61
C VAL A 183 9.74 -10.96 18.66
N ASP A 184 9.32 -9.69 18.64
CA ASP A 184 8.33 -9.16 17.69
C ASP A 184 8.99 -8.73 16.37
N PHE A 185 8.88 -9.55 15.33
CA PHE A 185 9.45 -9.25 14.02
C PHE A 185 8.75 -8.09 13.30
N THR A 186 7.49 -7.78 13.62
CA THR A 186 6.81 -6.61 13.03
C THR A 186 7.53 -5.33 13.43
N ARG A 187 7.98 -5.22 14.69
CA ARG A 187 8.78 -4.09 15.16
C ARG A 187 10.13 -4.01 14.48
N TRP A 188 10.87 -5.10 14.45
CA TRP A 188 12.22 -5.11 13.88
C TRP A 188 12.26 -4.80 12.39
N TYR A 189 11.32 -5.35 11.61
CA TYR A 189 11.21 -5.00 10.19
C TYR A 189 10.82 -3.54 9.97
N ASN A 190 9.93 -2.99 10.80
CA ASN A 190 9.64 -1.56 10.76
C ASN A 190 10.88 -0.73 11.14
N TYR A 191 11.60 -1.06 12.21
CA TYR A 191 12.82 -0.33 12.61
C TYR A 191 13.85 -0.29 11.48
N PHE A 192 14.16 -1.45 10.89
CA PHE A 192 15.12 -1.53 9.79
C PHE A 192 14.70 -0.69 8.59
N THR A 193 13.47 -0.89 8.09
CA THR A 193 13.02 -0.22 6.87
C THR A 193 12.86 1.29 7.05
N PHE A 194 12.38 1.76 8.22
CA PHE A 194 12.30 3.20 8.50
C PHE A 194 13.67 3.84 8.65
N ASP A 195 14.63 3.20 9.31
CA ASP A 195 15.99 3.73 9.45
C ASP A 195 16.72 3.79 8.10
N VAL A 196 16.59 2.73 7.28
CA VAL A 196 17.13 2.72 5.90
C VAL A 196 16.52 3.85 5.08
N MET A 197 15.19 3.96 5.02
CA MET A 197 14.55 5.02 4.24
C MET A 197 14.86 6.43 4.76
N ALA A 198 15.03 6.60 6.08
CA ALA A 198 15.45 7.87 6.65
C ALA A 198 16.86 8.25 6.20
N LEU A 199 17.82 7.31 6.20
CA LEU A 199 19.17 7.53 5.68
C LEU A 199 19.15 7.87 4.18
N LEU A 200 18.33 7.16 3.40
CA LEU A 200 18.25 7.34 1.95
C LEU A 200 17.49 8.59 1.49
N VAL A 201 16.67 9.20 2.36
CA VAL A 201 15.83 10.37 2.02
C VAL A 201 16.24 11.62 2.80
N PHE A 202 16.40 11.51 4.11
CA PHE A 202 16.79 12.64 4.99
C PHE A 202 18.27 12.69 5.28
N GLY A 203 19.00 11.63 4.97
CA GLY A 203 20.43 11.57 5.21
C GLY A 203 20.82 11.28 6.66
N GLU A 204 19.84 11.01 7.52
CA GLU A 204 20.01 10.65 8.92
C GLU A 204 19.04 9.53 9.28
N SER A 205 19.46 8.62 10.16
CA SER A 205 18.60 7.55 10.67
C SER A 205 17.58 8.10 11.67
N PHE A 206 16.44 7.42 11.84
CA PHE A 206 15.57 7.66 13.00
C PHE A 206 16.11 7.03 14.29
N ASN A 207 17.16 6.21 14.17
CA ASN A 207 17.79 5.43 15.23
C ASN A 207 16.81 4.47 15.93
N CYS A 208 15.86 3.91 15.18
CA CYS A 208 14.89 2.96 15.71
C CYS A 208 15.56 1.64 16.10
N LEU A 209 16.53 1.17 15.31
CA LEU A 209 17.30 -0.03 15.58
C LEU A 209 18.16 0.12 16.83
N GLN A 210 18.90 1.22 16.96
CA GLN A 210 19.80 1.47 18.08
C GLN A 210 19.03 1.65 19.40
N SER A 211 17.88 2.34 19.36
CA SER A 211 17.06 2.57 20.55
C SER A 211 16.10 1.41 20.86
N SER A 212 15.96 0.43 19.95
CA SER A 212 14.93 -0.62 20.01
C SER A 212 13.52 -0.05 20.27
N SER A 213 13.24 1.13 19.69
CA SER A 213 12.01 1.88 19.95
C SER A 213 11.58 2.68 18.73
N TYR A 214 10.27 2.91 18.59
CA TYR A 214 9.77 3.75 17.50
C TYR A 214 10.04 5.22 17.76
N HIS A 215 10.70 5.86 16.79
CA HIS A 215 10.72 7.32 16.70
C HIS A 215 9.29 7.89 16.64
N PRO A 216 8.99 9.03 17.30
CA PRO A 216 7.64 9.60 17.35
C PRO A 216 6.97 9.74 15.97
N TRP A 217 7.73 10.17 14.97
CA TRP A 217 7.26 10.29 13.59
C TRP A 217 6.74 8.96 13.00
N VAL A 218 7.40 7.85 13.31
CA VAL A 218 7.02 6.51 12.82
C VAL A 218 5.70 6.06 13.46
N LYS A 219 5.50 6.31 14.76
CA LYS A 219 4.25 6.00 15.46
C LYS A 219 3.04 6.69 14.81
N LEU A 220 3.21 7.94 14.39
CA LEU A 220 2.15 8.74 13.75
C LEU A 220 1.68 8.15 12.41
N ILE A 221 2.52 7.37 11.71
CA ILE A 221 2.14 6.75 10.44
C ILE A 221 1.03 5.72 10.66
N PHE A 222 1.22 4.80 11.60
CA PHE A 222 0.28 3.71 11.83
C PHE A 222 -1.11 4.23 12.24
N ASP A 223 -1.16 5.26 13.08
CA ASP A 223 -2.40 5.93 13.47
C ASP A 223 -3.12 6.60 12.28
N SER A 224 -2.37 7.04 11.28
CA SER A 224 -2.92 7.80 10.14
C SER A 224 -3.61 6.93 9.08
N VAL A 225 -3.36 5.61 9.07
CA VAL A 225 -3.86 4.69 8.04
C VAL A 225 -5.38 4.55 8.12
N LEU A 226 -5.92 4.28 9.31
CA LEU A 226 -7.36 4.22 9.56
C LEU A 226 -8.03 5.56 9.24
N TYR A 227 -7.45 6.66 9.72
CA TYR A 227 -7.98 8.01 9.49
C TYR A 227 -8.08 8.32 7.99
N SER A 228 -7.06 7.97 7.21
CA SER A 228 -7.06 8.19 5.76
C SER A 228 -8.18 7.42 5.07
N SER A 229 -8.49 6.21 5.55
CA SER A 229 -9.62 5.42 5.05
C SER A 229 -10.99 6.02 5.39
N LEU A 230 -11.16 6.54 6.61
CA LEU A 230 -12.40 7.23 7.03
C LEU A 230 -12.60 8.56 6.30
N PHE A 231 -11.53 9.35 6.16
CA PHE A 231 -11.53 10.61 5.41
C PHE A 231 -11.95 10.38 3.95
N ARG A 232 -11.42 9.33 3.31
CA ARG A 232 -11.86 8.92 1.97
C ARG A 232 -13.35 8.60 1.92
N CYS A 233 -13.88 7.88 2.89
CA CYS A 233 -15.32 7.58 2.95
C CYS A 233 -16.17 8.86 3.08
N ALA A 234 -15.73 9.83 3.88
CA ALA A 234 -16.43 11.11 4.04
C ALA A 234 -16.55 11.89 2.72
N GLN A 235 -15.55 11.77 1.84
CA GLN A 235 -15.56 12.43 0.52
C GLN A 235 -16.65 11.89 -0.43
N PHE A 236 -17.21 10.70 -0.18
CA PHE A 236 -18.32 10.17 -1.00
C PHE A 236 -19.63 10.94 -0.79
N TRP A 237 -19.79 11.63 0.33
CA TRP A 237 -20.97 12.42 0.65
C TRP A 237 -20.58 13.84 1.08
N PRO A 238 -20.21 14.73 0.13
CA PRO A 238 -19.70 16.07 0.46
C PRO A 238 -20.63 16.90 1.35
N LEU A 239 -21.96 16.77 1.18
CA LEU A 239 -22.96 17.46 1.99
C LEU A 239 -22.97 16.98 3.46
N LEU A 240 -22.61 15.71 3.70
CA LEU A 240 -22.53 15.12 5.04
C LEU A 240 -21.11 15.14 5.62
N SER A 241 -20.11 15.46 4.80
CA SER A 241 -18.70 15.45 5.18
C SER A 241 -18.39 16.27 6.44
N PRO A 242 -18.93 17.49 6.64
CA PRO A 242 -18.71 18.22 7.90
C PRO A 242 -19.21 17.46 9.12
N ALA A 243 -20.39 16.83 9.05
CA ALA A 243 -20.94 16.04 10.14
C ALA A 243 -20.15 14.73 10.38
N ILE A 244 -19.71 14.07 9.31
CA ILE A 244 -18.87 12.87 9.40
C ILE A 244 -17.51 13.22 10.04
N GLN A 245 -16.95 14.38 9.73
CA GLN A 245 -15.69 14.85 10.31
C GLN A 245 -15.79 15.13 11.82
N LEU A 246 -16.97 15.49 12.35
CA LEU A 246 -17.18 15.64 13.80
C LEU A 246 -17.09 14.31 14.56
N LEU A 247 -17.28 13.17 13.88
CA LEU A 247 -17.12 11.84 14.49
C LEU A 247 -15.65 11.43 14.59
N ILE A 248 -14.74 12.17 13.95
CA ILE A 248 -13.31 11.88 13.94
C ILE A 248 -12.68 12.54 15.18
N PRO A 249 -11.97 11.79 16.03
CA PRO A 249 -11.26 12.35 17.18
C PRO A 249 -10.31 13.50 16.80
N GLU A 250 -10.36 14.59 17.58
CA GLU A 250 -9.53 15.81 17.35
C GLU A 250 -8.03 15.54 17.36
N SER A 251 -7.58 14.42 17.96
CA SER A 251 -6.19 13.99 17.92
C SER A 251 -5.68 13.74 16.50
N PHE A 252 -6.54 13.36 15.54
CA PHE A 252 -6.09 12.93 14.21
C PHE A 252 -5.61 14.08 13.30
N PRO A 253 -6.38 15.18 13.11
CA PRO A 253 -5.88 16.33 12.36
C PRO A 253 -4.59 16.90 12.95
N ARG A 254 -4.50 16.97 14.29
CA ARG A 254 -3.31 17.43 15.01
C ARG A 254 -2.10 16.53 14.73
N ARG A 255 -2.25 15.21 14.87
CA ARG A 255 -1.18 14.23 14.56
C ARG A 255 -0.70 14.30 13.12
N ARG A 256 -1.60 14.54 12.15
CA ARG A 256 -1.23 14.72 10.75
C ARG A 256 -0.40 15.99 10.55
N GLU A 257 -0.72 17.06 11.26
CA GLU A 257 0.05 18.31 11.19
C GLU A 257 1.42 18.17 11.88
N GLU A 258 1.47 17.52 13.05
CA GLU A 258 2.73 17.16 13.73
C GLU A 258 3.64 16.32 12.81
N GLN A 259 3.08 15.34 12.09
CA GLN A 259 3.82 14.51 11.14
C GLN A 259 4.41 15.36 9.99
N LYS A 260 3.63 16.27 9.40
CA LYS A 260 4.10 17.16 8.34
C LYS A 260 5.22 18.07 8.82
N GLN A 261 5.07 18.62 10.02
CA GLN A 261 6.05 19.52 10.60
C GLN A 261 7.39 18.81 10.85
N LEU A 262 7.37 17.62 11.44
CA LEU A 262 8.56 16.78 11.62
C LEU A 262 9.20 16.37 10.28
N THR A 263 8.41 16.04 9.27
CA THR A 263 8.93 15.78 7.92
C THR A 263 9.60 17.02 7.34
N LYS A 264 8.97 18.19 7.48
CA LYS A 264 9.53 19.46 7.00
C LYS A 264 10.87 19.75 7.68
N GLU A 265 10.95 19.60 8.99
CA GLU A 265 12.20 19.81 9.76
C GLU A 265 13.34 18.92 9.25
N LYS A 266 13.09 17.61 9.09
CA LYS A 266 14.09 16.67 8.55
C LYS A 266 14.43 16.94 7.08
N ALA A 267 13.44 17.34 6.28
CA ALA A 267 13.65 17.67 4.88
C ALA A 267 14.49 18.95 4.70
N GLU A 268 14.29 19.95 5.55
CA GLU A 268 15.12 21.16 5.60
C GLU A 268 16.52 20.86 6.14
N TYR A 269 16.65 20.03 7.17
CA TYR A 269 17.94 19.57 7.65
C TYR A 269 18.74 18.88 6.52
N ARG A 270 18.10 18.00 5.74
CA ARG A 270 18.73 17.34 4.58
C ARG A 270 19.33 18.33 3.58
N LYS A 271 18.71 19.51 3.37
CA LYS A 271 19.24 20.56 2.47
C LYS A 271 20.55 21.17 2.96
N THR A 272 20.82 21.10 4.27
CA THR A 272 22.06 21.64 4.87
C THR A 272 23.25 20.69 4.72
N ILE A 273 23.00 19.40 4.46
CA ILE A 273 24.03 18.38 4.28
C ILE A 273 24.60 18.45 2.86
N ASN A 274 25.89 18.80 2.75
CA ASN A 274 26.62 18.84 1.48
C ASN A 274 27.86 17.94 1.50
N ASP A 275 27.65 16.63 1.51
CA ASP A 275 28.72 15.62 1.53
C ASP A 275 28.84 14.85 0.20
N GLY A 276 28.19 15.34 -0.86
CA GLY A 276 28.23 14.73 -2.19
C GLY A 276 27.49 13.39 -2.30
N ARG A 277 26.71 12.98 -1.29
CA ARG A 277 25.98 11.71 -1.34
C ARG A 277 24.97 11.68 -2.49
N ASN A 278 24.89 10.53 -3.15
CA ASN A 278 23.96 10.27 -4.24
C ASN A 278 22.80 9.38 -3.75
N ASP A 279 21.96 9.97 -2.90
CA ASP A 279 20.79 9.33 -2.30
C ASP A 279 19.53 9.51 -3.17
N LEU A 280 18.36 9.10 -2.66
CA LEU A 280 17.11 9.08 -3.44
C LEU A 280 16.64 10.47 -3.88
N VAL A 281 17.08 11.52 -3.19
CA VAL A 281 16.61 12.89 -3.37
C VAL A 281 17.71 13.86 -3.82
N ALA A 282 18.95 13.40 -3.96
CA ALA A 282 20.11 14.23 -4.30
C ALA A 282 19.87 15.17 -5.51
N ASN A 283 19.15 14.69 -6.53
CA ASN A 283 18.82 15.52 -7.69
C ASN A 283 17.79 16.63 -7.41
N PHE A 284 16.87 16.44 -6.47
CA PHE A 284 15.94 17.50 -6.06
C PHE A 284 16.68 18.69 -5.45
N LEU A 285 17.81 18.42 -4.79
CA LEU A 285 18.61 19.42 -4.08
C LEU A 285 19.56 20.20 -4.98
N LYS A 286 19.70 19.82 -6.27
CA LYS A 286 20.58 20.51 -7.21
C LYS A 286 20.06 21.92 -7.51
N PRO A 287 20.94 22.93 -7.63
CA PRO A 287 20.56 24.26 -8.08
C PRO A 287 19.84 24.19 -9.43
N GLY A 288 18.70 24.86 -9.55
CA GLY A 288 17.91 24.86 -10.79
C GLY A 288 17.19 23.54 -11.08
N SER A 289 16.98 22.66 -10.08
CA SER A 289 16.24 21.40 -10.26
C SER A 289 14.83 21.59 -10.81
N GLY A 290 14.23 22.77 -10.61
CA GLY A 290 12.87 23.13 -11.03
C GLY A 290 11.78 22.51 -10.16
N VAL A 291 12.16 21.94 -9.01
CA VAL A 291 11.27 21.34 -8.00
C VAL A 291 10.99 22.40 -6.93
N THR A 292 9.72 22.59 -6.58
CA THR A 292 9.35 23.54 -5.52
C THR A 292 9.54 22.89 -4.14
N ASP A 293 9.64 23.72 -3.10
CA ASP A 293 9.74 23.21 -1.73
C ASP A 293 8.53 22.36 -1.33
N LEU A 294 7.32 22.76 -1.75
CA LEU A 294 6.08 22.03 -1.47
C LEU A 294 6.09 20.64 -2.11
N GLU A 295 6.60 20.52 -3.34
CA GLU A 295 6.73 19.25 -4.05
C GLU A 295 7.81 18.39 -3.43
N TYR A 296 8.93 19.00 -3.03
CA TYR A 296 10.01 18.33 -2.33
C TYR A 296 9.50 17.72 -1.03
N HIS A 297 8.94 18.53 -0.12
CA HIS A 297 8.40 18.08 1.18
C HIS A 297 7.33 16.99 1.01
N SER A 298 6.38 17.19 0.10
CA SER A 298 5.32 16.21 -0.17
C SER A 298 5.87 14.90 -0.73
N THR A 299 6.89 14.97 -1.58
CA THR A 299 7.49 13.79 -2.22
C THR A 299 8.36 13.02 -1.24
N VAL A 300 9.22 13.67 -0.45
CA VAL A 300 10.07 12.97 0.53
C VAL A 300 9.24 12.27 1.60
N GLN A 301 8.16 12.91 2.07
CA GLN A 301 7.22 12.25 3.00
C GLN A 301 6.58 11.00 2.36
N SER A 302 6.20 11.10 1.09
CA SER A 302 5.62 9.97 0.35
C SER A 302 6.63 8.83 0.16
N LEU A 303 7.91 9.15 -0.13
CA LEU A 303 8.96 8.15 -0.31
C LEU A 303 9.21 7.34 0.96
N ILE A 304 9.33 7.98 2.12
CA ILE A 304 9.61 7.26 3.37
C ILE A 304 8.45 6.37 3.77
N ILE A 305 7.21 6.87 3.71
CA ILE A 305 6.03 6.06 4.04
C ILE A 305 5.92 4.86 3.08
N ALA A 306 6.05 5.11 1.77
CA ALA A 306 5.89 4.05 0.77
C ALA A 306 7.04 3.04 0.80
N GLY A 307 8.28 3.47 1.01
CA GLY A 307 9.45 2.60 1.03
C GLY A 307 9.56 1.76 2.31
N SER A 308 9.16 2.31 3.46
CA SER A 308 9.36 1.62 4.73
C SER A 308 8.29 0.55 4.97
N GLU A 309 7.04 0.99 5.02
CA GLU A 309 5.93 0.17 5.51
C GLU A 309 5.55 -0.96 4.54
N THR A 310 5.78 -0.78 3.23
CA THR A 310 5.48 -1.83 2.24
C THR A 310 6.49 -2.98 2.29
N THR A 311 7.79 -2.67 2.36
CA THR A 311 8.86 -3.68 2.50
C THR A 311 8.70 -4.41 3.83
N ALA A 312 8.47 -3.69 4.94
CA ALA A 312 8.26 -4.31 6.25
C ALA A 312 7.05 -5.25 6.27
N SER A 313 5.95 -4.86 5.61
CA SER A 313 4.77 -5.72 5.48
C SER A 313 5.07 -7.02 4.75
N LEU A 314 5.80 -6.95 3.63
CA LEU A 314 6.20 -8.14 2.88
C LEU A 314 7.12 -9.05 3.71
N LEU A 315 8.08 -8.47 4.43
CA LEU A 315 8.99 -9.20 5.32
C LEU A 315 8.23 -9.94 6.43
N CYS A 316 7.22 -9.31 7.03
CA CYS A 316 6.33 -9.99 7.96
C CYS A 316 5.59 -11.15 7.29
N GLY A 317 4.98 -10.91 6.12
CA GLY A 317 4.21 -11.91 5.38
C GLY A 317 5.05 -13.13 4.97
N VAL A 318 6.23 -12.92 4.39
CA VAL A 318 7.13 -14.04 4.01
C VAL A 318 7.61 -14.81 5.24
N THR A 319 7.93 -14.11 6.33
CA THR A 319 8.34 -14.76 7.60
C THR A 319 7.22 -15.63 8.15
N PHE A 320 6.02 -15.08 8.28
CA PHE A 320 4.85 -15.83 8.76
C PHE A 320 4.56 -17.06 7.89
N HIS A 321 4.50 -16.90 6.57
CA HIS A 321 4.18 -18.00 5.68
C HIS A 321 5.27 -19.08 5.64
N LEU A 322 6.55 -18.72 5.72
CA LEU A 322 7.63 -19.70 5.87
C LEU A 322 7.49 -20.49 7.18
N LEU A 323 7.21 -19.81 8.31
CA LEU A 323 7.08 -20.48 9.60
C LEU A 323 5.84 -21.38 9.71
N LYS A 324 4.77 -21.07 8.97
CA LYS A 324 3.60 -21.96 8.82
C LYS A 324 3.85 -23.12 7.86
N ASN A 325 4.96 -23.12 7.11
CA ASN A 325 5.31 -24.16 6.14
C ASN A 325 6.76 -24.67 6.36
N PRO A 326 6.99 -25.54 7.39
CA PRO A 326 8.33 -25.96 7.79
C PRO A 326 9.19 -26.56 6.67
N GLU A 327 8.57 -27.32 5.76
CA GLU A 327 9.24 -27.88 4.56
C GLU A 327 9.86 -26.80 3.65
N LYS A 328 9.17 -25.66 3.50
CA LYS A 328 9.57 -24.55 2.65
C LYS A 328 10.63 -23.72 3.35
N LEU A 329 10.48 -23.52 4.67
CA LEU A 329 11.48 -22.91 5.52
C LEU A 329 12.80 -23.70 5.46
N GLN A 330 12.76 -25.01 5.69
CA GLN A 330 13.95 -25.87 5.63
C GLN A 330 14.65 -25.78 4.28
N ARG A 331 13.89 -25.76 3.18
CA ARG A 331 14.44 -25.64 1.84
C ARG A 331 15.13 -24.30 1.59
N VAL A 332 14.53 -23.18 2.00
CA VAL A 332 15.15 -21.85 1.81
C VAL A 332 16.33 -21.63 2.76
N VAL A 333 16.26 -22.13 4.00
CA VAL A 333 17.40 -22.12 4.94
C VAL A 333 18.56 -22.91 4.36
N LYS A 334 18.29 -24.11 3.82
CA LYS A 334 19.32 -24.93 3.17
C LYS A 334 19.96 -24.19 1.99
N GLU A 335 19.16 -23.58 1.11
CA GLU A 335 19.68 -22.80 -0.02
C GLU A 335 20.62 -21.68 0.46
N VAL A 336 20.18 -20.88 1.42
CA VAL A 336 20.96 -19.74 1.96
C VAL A 336 22.24 -20.22 2.64
N ARG A 337 22.17 -21.21 3.54
CA ARG A 337 23.32 -21.68 4.32
C ARG A 337 24.31 -22.52 3.51
N SER A 338 23.90 -23.09 2.38
CA SER A 338 24.83 -23.80 1.48
C SER A 338 25.54 -22.90 0.47
N GLU A 339 25.01 -21.69 0.23
CA GLU A 339 25.58 -20.75 -0.75
C GLU A 339 26.66 -19.84 -0.14
N PHE A 340 26.66 -19.63 1.17
CA PHE A 340 27.56 -18.67 1.85
C PHE A 340 28.27 -19.31 3.03
N ASP A 341 29.59 -19.14 3.08
CA ASP A 341 30.43 -19.62 4.19
C ASP A 341 30.37 -18.65 5.39
N SER A 342 30.13 -17.36 5.13
CA SER A 342 30.11 -16.28 6.13
C SER A 342 28.96 -15.28 5.90
N ALA A 343 28.53 -14.56 6.95
CA ALA A 343 27.48 -13.54 6.83
C ALA A 343 27.96 -12.35 5.98
N GLU A 344 29.27 -12.09 5.99
CA GLU A 344 29.94 -11.01 5.27
C GLU A 344 29.85 -11.21 3.75
N GLU A 345 29.71 -12.45 3.26
CA GLU A 345 29.52 -12.77 1.85
C GLU A 345 28.12 -12.42 1.32
N ILE A 346 27.14 -12.19 2.21
CA ILE A 346 25.75 -11.91 1.87
C ILE A 346 25.60 -10.44 1.44
N SER A 347 25.65 -10.18 0.14
CA SER A 347 25.63 -8.85 -0.47
C SER A 347 24.44 -8.71 -1.41
N PHE A 348 24.17 -7.50 -1.88
CA PHE A 348 23.11 -7.25 -2.87
C PHE A 348 23.32 -8.03 -4.17
N VAL A 349 24.57 -8.30 -4.52
CA VAL A 349 24.91 -9.08 -5.70
C VAL A 349 24.76 -10.56 -5.41
N SER A 350 25.30 -11.04 -4.29
CA SER A 350 25.39 -12.48 -4.02
C SER A 350 24.03 -13.11 -3.73
N VAL A 351 23.08 -12.38 -3.15
CA VAL A 351 21.70 -12.86 -2.96
C VAL A 351 20.92 -13.11 -4.25
N ASN A 352 21.43 -12.70 -5.42
CA ASN A 352 20.83 -13.09 -6.72
C ASN A 352 21.01 -14.57 -7.03
N LYS A 353 21.91 -15.27 -6.33
CA LYS A 353 22.14 -16.70 -6.47
C LYS A 353 21.13 -17.57 -5.71
N LEU A 354 20.14 -16.97 -5.04
CA LEU A 354 19.13 -17.64 -4.22
C LEU A 354 17.76 -17.68 -4.94
N PRO A 355 17.59 -18.54 -5.98
CA PRO A 355 16.35 -18.57 -6.76
C PRO A 355 15.13 -19.01 -5.95
N TYR A 356 15.30 -19.88 -4.95
CA TYR A 356 14.19 -20.31 -4.11
C TYR A 356 13.79 -19.26 -3.07
N LEU A 357 14.74 -18.49 -2.51
CA LEU A 357 14.40 -17.29 -1.72
C LEU A 357 13.59 -16.29 -2.54
N LEU A 358 14.00 -16.02 -3.79
CA LEU A 358 13.22 -15.17 -4.70
C LEU A 358 11.81 -15.74 -4.93
N ALA A 359 11.69 -17.05 -5.12
CA ALA A 359 10.41 -17.72 -5.27
C ALA A 359 9.53 -17.55 -4.02
N CYS A 360 10.11 -17.64 -2.81
CA CYS A 360 9.41 -17.41 -1.55
C CYS A 360 8.90 -15.97 -1.42
N LEU A 361 9.71 -14.99 -1.82
CA LEU A 361 9.35 -13.57 -1.81
C LEU A 361 8.25 -13.26 -2.83
N ASN A 362 8.34 -13.79 -4.06
CA ASN A 362 7.31 -13.63 -5.09
C ASN A 362 5.98 -14.26 -4.66
N GLU A 363 6.03 -15.43 -4.02
CA GLU A 363 4.82 -16.05 -3.51
C GLU A 363 4.23 -15.27 -2.33
N ALA A 364 5.07 -14.69 -1.46
CA ALA A 364 4.60 -13.83 -0.38
C ALA A 364 3.93 -12.56 -0.93
N LEU A 365 4.49 -11.93 -1.97
CA LEU A 365 3.86 -10.83 -2.70
C LEU A 365 2.49 -11.21 -3.29
N ARG A 366 2.27 -12.48 -3.64
CA ARG A 366 1.00 -12.98 -4.16
C ARG A 366 -0.03 -13.21 -3.05
N VAL A 367 0.33 -13.96 -2.00
CA VAL A 367 -0.62 -14.35 -0.95
C VAL A 367 -0.83 -13.27 0.11
N TYR A 368 0.17 -12.42 0.33
CA TYR A 368 0.18 -11.32 1.29
C TYR A 368 0.73 -10.05 0.61
N PRO A 369 0.00 -9.48 -0.35
CA PRO A 369 0.45 -8.27 -1.05
C PRO A 369 0.46 -7.07 -0.09
N PRO A 370 1.56 -6.30 0.04
CA PRO A 370 1.62 -5.14 0.95
C PRO A 370 0.48 -4.14 0.75
N ILE A 371 0.01 -4.00 -0.50
CA ILE A 371 -1.23 -3.32 -0.85
C ILE A 371 -2.23 -4.37 -1.32
N ALA A 372 -3.25 -4.66 -0.52
CA ALA A 372 -4.25 -5.69 -0.83
C ALA A 372 -5.44 -5.16 -1.65
N ASP A 373 -5.73 -3.85 -1.57
CA ASP A 373 -6.74 -3.21 -2.44
C ASP A 373 -6.18 -2.98 -3.85
N GLY A 374 -6.25 -1.78 -4.39
CA GLY A 374 -5.81 -1.45 -5.72
C GLY A 374 -5.79 0.06 -5.87
N PHE A 375 -5.07 0.55 -6.88
CA PHE A 375 -4.92 1.98 -7.09
C PHE A 375 -5.92 2.47 -8.15
N PRO A 376 -6.94 3.26 -7.78
CA PRO A 376 -7.97 3.69 -8.71
C PRO A 376 -7.46 4.67 -9.76
N ARG A 377 -8.01 4.49 -10.98
CA ARG A 377 -7.96 5.44 -12.09
C ARG A 377 -9.35 5.95 -12.39
N ASN A 378 -9.44 7.14 -12.99
CA ASN A 378 -10.70 7.80 -13.31
C ASN A 378 -10.70 8.17 -14.79
N THR A 379 -11.77 7.80 -15.50
CA THR A 379 -11.91 8.10 -16.94
C THR A 379 -12.17 9.58 -17.22
N GLU A 380 -12.40 10.40 -16.19
CA GLU A 380 -12.66 11.85 -16.27
C GLU A 380 -13.73 12.19 -17.32
N SER A 381 -13.38 12.87 -18.41
CA SER A 381 -14.31 13.23 -19.50
C SER A 381 -14.33 12.21 -20.64
N ASN A 382 -13.49 11.18 -20.62
CA ASN A 382 -13.27 10.28 -21.74
C ASN A 382 -14.13 9.02 -21.64
N MET A 383 -14.65 8.56 -22.78
CA MET A 383 -15.13 7.18 -22.92
C MET A 383 -13.90 6.29 -23.16
N GLU A 384 -13.78 5.24 -22.36
CA GLU A 384 -12.72 4.25 -22.52
C GLU A 384 -13.26 2.93 -23.04
N VAL A 385 -12.38 2.11 -23.59
CA VAL A 385 -12.67 0.70 -23.88
C VAL A 385 -11.62 -0.09 -23.12
N ILE A 386 -12.07 -0.94 -22.20
CA ILE A 386 -11.23 -1.75 -21.33
C ILE A 386 -11.73 -3.20 -21.43
N MET A 387 -10.83 -4.10 -21.79
CA MET A 387 -11.10 -5.51 -22.08
C MET A 387 -12.25 -5.69 -23.08
N GLY A 388 -12.24 -4.88 -24.14
CA GLY A 388 -13.28 -4.90 -25.18
C GLY A 388 -14.65 -4.36 -24.76
N ARG A 389 -14.79 -3.78 -23.54
CA ARG A 389 -16.07 -3.25 -23.04
C ARG A 389 -16.01 -1.72 -22.85
N PRO A 390 -17.08 -0.98 -23.23
CA PRO A 390 -17.11 0.47 -23.09
C PRO A 390 -17.26 0.90 -21.62
N VAL A 391 -16.36 1.76 -21.17
CA VAL A 391 -16.34 2.35 -19.82
C VAL A 391 -16.62 3.85 -19.93
N PRO A 392 -17.77 4.32 -19.43
CA PRO A 392 -18.21 5.70 -19.59
C PRO A 392 -17.31 6.69 -18.83
N PRO A 393 -17.37 7.98 -19.18
CA PRO A 393 -16.73 9.06 -18.41
C PRO A 393 -17.07 9.02 -16.92
N LYS A 394 -16.18 9.59 -16.09
CA LYS A 394 -16.32 9.69 -14.62
C LYS A 394 -16.45 8.34 -13.90
N THR A 395 -15.94 7.27 -14.52
CA THR A 395 -15.90 5.93 -13.95
C THR A 395 -14.55 5.69 -13.30
N ILE A 396 -14.59 5.16 -12.08
CA ILE A 396 -13.41 4.67 -11.39
C ILE A 396 -13.15 3.23 -11.82
N VAL A 397 -11.92 2.94 -12.21
CA VAL A 397 -11.47 1.59 -12.59
C VAL A 397 -10.22 1.23 -11.81
N ARG A 398 -10.11 -0.03 -11.37
CA ARG A 398 -8.91 -0.52 -10.68
C ARG A 398 -8.72 -2.03 -10.84
N MET A 399 -7.46 -2.46 -10.86
CA MET A 399 -7.11 -3.85 -10.56
C MET A 399 -7.06 -4.03 -9.05
N ASN A 400 -7.77 -5.03 -8.49
CA ASN A 400 -7.72 -5.33 -7.07
C ASN A 400 -6.71 -6.46 -6.80
N HIS A 401 -5.65 -6.17 -6.06
CA HIS A 401 -4.51 -7.06 -5.86
C HIS A 401 -4.92 -8.35 -5.16
N TRP A 402 -5.56 -8.27 -4.00
CA TRP A 402 -5.98 -9.45 -3.25
C TRP A 402 -6.87 -10.35 -4.08
N ALA A 403 -7.90 -9.77 -4.71
CA ALA A 403 -8.82 -10.52 -5.56
C ALA A 403 -8.13 -11.13 -6.78
N THR A 404 -7.23 -10.40 -7.44
CA THR A 404 -6.47 -10.86 -8.61
C THR A 404 -5.54 -12.01 -8.26
N TYR A 405 -4.79 -11.87 -7.18
CA TYR A 405 -3.71 -12.79 -6.80
C TYR A 405 -4.23 -14.08 -6.16
N ARG A 406 -5.45 -14.03 -5.61
CA ARG A 406 -6.14 -15.19 -5.01
C ARG A 406 -7.28 -15.74 -5.85
N SER A 407 -7.46 -15.26 -7.08
CA SER A 407 -8.51 -15.80 -7.96
C SER A 407 -8.10 -17.17 -8.53
N PRO A 408 -8.97 -18.20 -8.44
CA PRO A 408 -8.74 -19.48 -9.11
C PRO A 408 -8.77 -19.37 -10.64
N ARG A 409 -9.19 -18.21 -11.19
CA ARG A 409 -9.09 -17.90 -12.62
C ARG A 409 -7.67 -17.54 -13.05
N ASN A 410 -6.81 -17.15 -12.10
CA ASN A 410 -5.44 -16.72 -12.35
C ASN A 410 -4.39 -17.68 -11.80
N PHE A 411 -4.67 -18.34 -10.67
CA PHE A 411 -3.70 -19.19 -10.00
C PHE A 411 -4.33 -20.51 -9.54
N VAL A 412 -3.66 -21.61 -9.81
CA VAL A 412 -3.98 -22.94 -9.26
C VAL A 412 -3.68 -22.94 -7.75
N ARG A 413 -4.63 -23.45 -6.96
CA ARG A 413 -4.58 -23.46 -5.48
C ARG A 413 -4.20 -22.08 -4.93
N PRO A 414 -5.01 -21.05 -5.23
CA PRO A 414 -4.62 -19.66 -5.04
C PRO A 414 -4.48 -19.27 -3.56
N ASN A 415 -5.08 -20.02 -2.64
CA ASN A 415 -5.01 -19.72 -1.21
C ASN A 415 -3.83 -20.37 -0.49
N GLU A 416 -3.10 -21.28 -1.15
CA GLU A 416 -1.92 -21.93 -0.59
C GLU A 416 -0.64 -21.13 -0.88
N TYR A 417 0.29 -21.11 0.06
CA TYR A 417 1.63 -20.54 -0.13
C TYR A 417 2.54 -21.59 -0.79
N ILE A 418 2.80 -21.45 -2.09
CA ILE A 418 3.57 -22.42 -2.90
C ILE A 418 4.66 -21.70 -3.72
N PRO A 419 5.85 -21.44 -3.14
CA PRO A 419 6.99 -20.85 -3.84
C PRO A 419 7.37 -21.59 -5.13
N GLU A 420 7.20 -22.92 -5.16
CA GLU A 420 7.53 -23.77 -6.30
C GLU A 420 6.90 -23.30 -7.61
N ARG A 421 5.76 -22.61 -7.58
CA ARG A 421 5.09 -22.09 -8.79
C ARG A 421 5.97 -21.12 -9.58
N TRP A 422 6.94 -20.47 -8.94
CA TRP A 422 7.81 -19.47 -9.56
C TRP A 422 9.10 -20.06 -10.15
N LEU A 423 9.34 -21.36 -9.98
CA LEU A 423 10.55 -22.01 -10.50
C LEU A 423 10.41 -22.40 -11.99
N PRO A 424 11.53 -22.51 -12.74
CA PRO A 424 11.52 -22.84 -14.18
C PRO A 424 10.83 -24.16 -14.57
N ASN A 425 10.70 -25.12 -13.64
CA ASN A 425 10.12 -26.45 -13.87
C ASN A 425 8.89 -26.73 -12.97
N ALA A 426 8.07 -25.70 -12.72
CA ALA A 426 6.91 -25.77 -11.85
C ALA A 426 5.77 -26.64 -12.43
N ARG A 427 5.81 -27.95 -12.17
CA ARG A 427 4.75 -28.89 -12.58
C ARG A 427 3.45 -28.63 -11.83
N GLY A 428 2.32 -28.64 -12.54
CA GLY A 428 0.99 -28.41 -11.97
C GLY A 428 0.59 -26.93 -11.84
N PHE A 429 1.41 -26.01 -12.34
CA PHE A 429 1.18 -24.56 -12.35
C PHE A 429 1.30 -23.96 -13.76
N GLU A 430 1.23 -24.81 -14.80
CA GLU A 430 1.37 -24.43 -16.21
C GLU A 430 0.27 -23.45 -16.65
N ASN A 431 -0.91 -23.55 -16.02
CA ASN A 431 -2.07 -22.70 -16.30
C ASN A 431 -2.13 -21.45 -15.41
N ASP A 432 -1.11 -21.18 -14.58
CA ASP A 432 -1.07 -19.94 -13.82
C ASP A 432 -0.83 -18.74 -14.75
N HIS A 433 -1.70 -17.74 -14.67
CA HIS A 433 -1.49 -16.43 -15.27
C HIS A 433 -0.47 -15.63 -14.44
N LYS A 434 0.82 -15.98 -14.54
CA LYS A 434 1.90 -15.34 -13.77
C LYS A 434 1.99 -13.82 -13.98
N ASN A 435 1.57 -13.32 -15.15
CA ASN A 435 1.46 -11.89 -15.45
C ASN A 435 0.35 -11.17 -14.65
N ALA A 436 -0.56 -11.91 -14.01
CA ALA A 436 -1.53 -11.36 -13.06
C ALA A 436 -0.87 -10.77 -11.82
N LEU A 437 0.31 -11.26 -11.41
CA LEU A 437 1.05 -10.74 -10.26
C LEU A 437 1.82 -9.46 -10.66
N GLN A 438 1.31 -8.28 -10.27
CA GLN A 438 1.94 -6.97 -10.52
C GLN A 438 2.06 -6.12 -9.24
N PRO A 439 2.77 -6.59 -8.20
CA PRO A 439 2.87 -5.89 -6.91
C PRO A 439 3.55 -4.51 -7.02
N PHE A 440 4.34 -4.32 -8.08
CA PHE A 440 5.03 -3.05 -8.37
C PHE A 440 4.36 -2.25 -9.49
N HIS A 441 3.16 -2.64 -9.93
CA HIS A 441 2.42 -2.05 -11.05
C HIS A 441 3.17 -2.08 -12.39
N VAL A 442 2.49 -1.60 -13.43
CA VAL A 442 3.01 -1.46 -14.79
C VAL A 442 2.82 -0.02 -15.31
N GLY A 443 3.49 0.30 -16.41
CA GLY A 443 3.34 1.59 -17.10
C GLY A 443 4.10 2.75 -16.47
N PRO A 444 3.81 4.00 -16.90
CA PRO A 444 4.60 5.20 -16.54
C PRO A 444 4.49 5.59 -15.05
N ARG A 445 3.50 5.03 -14.34
CA ARG A 445 3.23 5.27 -12.92
C ARG A 445 3.61 4.07 -12.04
N ASN A 446 4.42 3.14 -12.55
CA ASN A 446 4.87 1.97 -11.79
C ASN A 446 5.77 2.35 -10.61
N CYS A 447 5.94 1.40 -9.67
CA CYS A 447 6.75 1.61 -8.48
C CYS A 447 8.20 1.95 -8.85
N ILE A 448 8.69 3.09 -8.35
CA ILE A 448 10.08 3.49 -8.53
C ILE A 448 11.04 2.64 -7.72
N GLY A 449 10.61 2.25 -6.52
CA GLY A 449 11.42 1.52 -5.54
C GLY A 449 11.47 0.01 -5.77
N ARG A 450 11.04 -0.50 -6.94
CA ARG A 450 11.00 -1.95 -7.19
C ARG A 450 12.36 -2.61 -6.92
N ASN A 451 13.44 -2.05 -7.48
CA ASN A 451 14.77 -2.64 -7.33
C ASN A 451 15.25 -2.56 -5.89
N LEU A 452 15.09 -1.40 -5.24
CA LEU A 452 15.41 -1.22 -3.81
C LEU A 452 14.68 -2.26 -2.94
N ALA A 453 13.37 -2.43 -3.13
CA ALA A 453 12.57 -3.38 -2.38
C ALA A 453 13.06 -4.82 -2.55
N TYR A 454 13.36 -5.27 -3.79
CA TYR A 454 13.94 -6.60 -4.03
C TYR A 454 15.31 -6.77 -3.37
N MET A 455 16.14 -5.73 -3.36
CA MET A 455 17.47 -5.75 -2.75
C MET A 455 17.37 -5.86 -1.23
N GLU A 456 16.59 -4.96 -0.59
CA GLU A 456 16.36 -4.96 0.85
C GLU A 456 15.78 -6.29 1.33
N MET A 457 14.69 -6.76 0.70
CA MET A 457 13.98 -7.93 1.19
C MET A 457 14.77 -9.23 1.00
N ARG A 458 15.60 -9.34 -0.05
CA ARG A 458 16.49 -10.49 -0.23
C ARG A 458 17.64 -10.45 0.76
N LEU A 459 18.28 -9.29 0.92
CA LEU A 459 19.41 -9.13 1.85
C LEU A 459 18.98 -9.51 3.27
N ILE A 460 17.91 -8.89 3.78
CA ILE A 460 17.52 -9.08 5.17
C ILE A 460 17.01 -10.49 5.43
N MET A 461 16.24 -11.09 4.52
CA MET A 461 15.79 -12.47 4.68
C MET A 461 16.95 -13.47 4.63
N ALA A 462 17.93 -13.27 3.74
CA ALA A 462 19.12 -14.12 3.69
C ALA A 462 19.92 -14.01 5.00
N LEU A 463 20.17 -12.79 5.50
CA LEU A 463 20.90 -12.57 6.75
C LEU A 463 20.19 -13.22 7.96
N ILE A 464 18.87 -13.07 8.06
CA ILE A 464 18.09 -13.67 9.16
C ILE A 464 18.15 -15.20 9.09
N LEU A 465 17.91 -15.80 7.92
CA LEU A 465 17.90 -17.26 7.75
C LEU A 465 19.30 -17.88 7.91
N TRP A 466 20.35 -17.12 7.61
CA TRP A 466 21.73 -17.53 7.82
C TRP A 466 22.10 -17.53 9.31
N ASN A 467 21.70 -16.49 10.07
CA ASN A 467 22.09 -16.31 11.47
C ASN A 467 21.22 -17.08 12.48
N PHE A 468 19.94 -17.31 12.16
CA PHE A 468 18.96 -17.78 13.14
C PHE A 468 18.14 -18.97 12.66
N ASP A 469 17.79 -19.83 13.60
CA ASP A 469 16.65 -20.74 13.49
C ASP A 469 15.41 -20.06 14.07
N LEU A 470 14.29 -20.16 13.35
CA LEU A 470 13.06 -19.43 13.67
C LEU A 470 11.91 -20.40 13.95
N LYS A 471 11.08 -20.08 14.95
CA LYS A 471 9.84 -20.80 15.25
C LYS A 471 8.70 -19.85 15.57
N LEU A 472 7.55 -20.03 14.92
CA LEU A 472 6.36 -19.24 15.21
C LEU A 472 5.88 -19.49 16.64
N CYS A 473 5.58 -18.42 17.38
CA CYS A 473 4.95 -18.54 18.70
C CYS A 473 3.43 -18.80 18.56
N PRO A 474 2.81 -19.50 19.53
CA PRO A 474 1.36 -19.72 19.53
C PRO A 474 0.53 -18.43 19.43
N ALA A 475 1.02 -17.34 20.05
CA ALA A 475 0.38 -16.01 19.99
C ALA A 475 0.21 -15.47 18.55
N SER A 476 1.02 -15.94 17.61
CA SER A 476 1.05 -15.50 16.21
C SER A 476 0.43 -16.53 15.25
N GLU A 477 -0.26 -17.56 15.74
CA GLU A 477 -0.73 -18.67 14.89
C GLU A 477 -1.73 -18.22 13.79
N SER A 478 -2.54 -17.20 14.10
CA SER A 478 -3.50 -16.56 13.20
C SER A 478 -3.11 -15.12 12.83
N TRP A 479 -1.80 -14.85 12.77
CA TRP A 479 -1.27 -13.50 12.53
C TRP A 479 -1.79 -12.87 11.22
N ASP A 480 -2.11 -13.66 10.20
CA ASP A 480 -2.62 -13.21 8.90
C ASP A 480 -4.13 -12.86 8.89
N ASN A 481 -4.85 -13.03 10.00
CA ASN A 481 -6.23 -12.57 10.15
C ASN A 481 -6.26 -11.07 10.53
N GLN A 482 -6.16 -10.22 9.52
CA GLN A 482 -5.93 -8.79 9.69
C GLN A 482 -6.95 -7.92 8.94
N ARG A 483 -7.10 -6.68 9.40
CA ARG A 483 -7.84 -5.64 8.69
C ARG A 483 -6.92 -4.92 7.70
N VAL A 484 -7.50 -4.36 6.63
CA VAL A 484 -6.79 -3.61 5.60
C VAL A 484 -7.43 -2.24 5.35
N PHE A 485 -6.65 -1.18 5.61
CA PHE A 485 -7.04 0.22 5.45
C PHE A 485 -6.14 0.91 4.39
N ASN A 486 -6.03 0.31 3.21
CA ASN A 486 -4.97 0.45 2.19
C ASN A 486 -3.70 -0.36 2.49
N LEU A 487 -3.24 -0.28 3.74
CA LEU A 487 -2.16 -1.08 4.29
C LEU A 487 -2.73 -2.03 5.32
N TRP A 488 -1.99 -3.10 5.60
CA TRP A 488 -2.31 -4.07 6.63
C TRP A 488 -2.25 -3.44 8.02
N GLU A 489 -3.26 -3.68 8.85
CA GLU A 489 -3.16 -3.45 10.28
C GLU A 489 -2.46 -4.67 10.90
N LYS A 490 -1.13 -4.60 10.94
CA LYS A 490 -0.28 -5.72 11.38
C LYS A 490 -0.28 -5.84 12.91
N PRO A 491 -0.69 -6.97 13.50
CA PRO A 491 -0.43 -7.27 14.90
C PRO A 491 1.04 -7.64 15.09
N GLU A 492 1.45 -7.82 16.34
CA GLU A 492 2.81 -8.27 16.69
C GLU A 492 3.07 -9.68 16.11
N LEU A 493 4.20 -9.85 15.43
CA LEU A 493 4.64 -11.14 14.89
C LEU A 493 5.66 -11.75 15.85
N MET A 494 5.17 -12.40 16.90
CA MET A 494 5.99 -13.05 17.90
C MET A 494 6.62 -14.33 17.33
N VAL A 495 7.95 -14.37 17.32
CA VAL A 495 8.75 -15.50 16.83
C VAL A 495 9.83 -15.81 17.87
N LYS A 496 10.05 -17.10 18.12
CA LYS A 496 11.17 -17.57 18.91
C LYS A 496 12.40 -17.70 18.01
N LEU A 497 13.50 -17.09 18.41
CA LEU A 497 14.79 -17.22 17.76
C LEU A 497 15.73 -18.14 18.55
N SER A 498 16.60 -18.83 17.83
CA SER A 498 17.79 -19.46 18.37
C SER A 498 18.97 -19.24 17.41
N PRO A 499 20.22 -19.23 17.91
CA PRO A 499 21.39 -19.23 17.03
C PRO A 499 21.31 -20.37 16.01
N ARG A 500 21.84 -20.15 14.80
CA ARG A 500 21.90 -21.18 13.76
C ARG A 500 22.45 -22.50 14.32
N SER A 501 21.75 -23.60 14.01
CA SER A 501 22.21 -24.97 14.26
C SER A 501 23.32 -25.44 13.34
#